data_AF-A0A919VLM2-F1
#
_entry.id   AF-A0A919VLM2-F1
#
_cell.length_a   1.000
_cell.length_b   1.000
_cell.length_c   1.000
_cell.angle_alpha   90.00
_cell.angle_beta   90.00
_cell.angle_gamma   90.00
#
_symmetry.space_group_name_H-M   'P 1'
#
loop_
_entity.id
_entity.type
_entity.pdbx_description
1 polymer ?
#
loop_
_entity_poly.entity_id
_entity_poly.type
_entity_poly.pdbx_seq_one_letter_code
_entity_poly.pdbx_strand_id
1 'polypeptide(L)'
;MARLFPDADTRTAVSAEQPRLPISYYEQRIPGPAGWDDRPCGYLLFGPPYDLEARDARERGWAVDQISGGHLHQLVDPDAVAARLVAMTEDRGPAR
;
A
#
# COMPACT_ATOMS: atom_id res chain seq x y z
N MET A 1 -5.26 20.46 3.03
CA MET A 1 -5.94 19.20 3.41
C MET A 1 -7.43 19.35 3.14
N ALA A 2 -8.02 18.49 2.31
CA ALA A 2 -9.47 18.44 2.17
C ALA A 2 -10.12 18.12 3.53
N ARG A 3 -11.28 18.71 3.81
CA ARG A 3 -12.07 18.35 4.98
C ARG A 3 -12.53 16.90 4.80
N LEU A 4 -12.09 16.00 5.67
CA LEU A 4 -12.42 14.56 5.59
C LEU A 4 -13.94 14.28 5.66
N PHE A 5 -14.68 15.19 6.29
CA PHE A 5 -16.14 15.15 6.38
C PHE A 5 -16.73 16.47 5.86
N PRO A 6 -17.94 16.46 5.28
CA PRO A 6 -18.61 17.70 4.85
C PRO A 6 -18.87 18.67 6.02
N ASP A 7 -19.31 18.16 7.17
CA ASP A 7 -19.69 18.93 8.37
C ASP A 7 -19.46 18.14 9.67
N ALA A 8 -19.70 18.81 10.81
CA ALA A 8 -19.47 18.25 12.15
C ALA A 8 -20.52 17.19 12.54
N ASP A 9 -21.75 17.34 12.07
CA ASP A 9 -22.84 16.40 12.36
C ASP A 9 -22.58 15.06 11.68
N THR A 10 -22.18 15.10 10.40
CA THR A 10 -21.74 13.91 9.63
C THR A 10 -20.58 13.20 10.31
N ARG A 11 -19.55 13.95 10.76
CA ARG A 11 -18.44 13.37 11.51
C ARG A 11 -18.92 12.68 12.78
N THR A 12 -19.84 13.30 13.52
CA THR A 12 -20.35 12.76 14.79
C THR A 12 -21.13 11.46 14.56
N ALA A 13 -22.03 11.43 13.57
CA ALA A 13 -22.79 10.24 13.22
C ALA A 13 -21.87 9.08 12.82
N VAL A 14 -20.95 9.33 11.88
CA VAL A 14 -19.99 8.31 11.42
C VAL A 14 -19.08 7.82 12.56
N SER A 15 -18.67 8.71 13.46
CA SER A 15 -17.81 8.33 14.60
C SER A 15 -18.57 7.51 15.64
N ALA A 16 -19.88 7.73 15.81
CA ALA A 16 -20.71 6.99 16.76
C ALA A 16 -20.97 5.54 16.32
N GLU A 17 -20.97 5.28 15.01
CA GLU A 17 -21.15 3.94 14.43
C GLU A 17 -19.85 3.11 14.41
N GLN A 18 -18.69 3.75 14.56
CA GLN A 18 -17.40 3.04 14.53
C GLN A 18 -17.16 2.21 15.79
N PRO A 19 -16.68 0.97 15.65
CA PRO A 19 -16.26 0.17 16.79
C PRO A 19 -15.05 0.81 17.49
N ARG A 20 -15.06 0.82 18.82
CA ARG A 20 -13.89 1.22 19.63
C ARG A 20 -12.97 0.02 19.81
N LEU A 21 -11.88 0.00 19.06
CA LEU A 21 -10.88 -1.07 19.13
C LEU A 21 -9.69 -0.62 20.00
N PRO A 22 -9.06 -1.54 20.77
CA PRO A 22 -7.84 -1.22 21.50
C PRO A 22 -6.70 -0.93 20.51
N ILE A 23 -5.72 -0.13 20.93
CA ILE A 23 -4.53 0.18 20.11
C ILE A 23 -3.82 -1.10 19.65
N SER A 24 -3.80 -2.14 20.49
CA SER A 24 -3.23 -3.44 20.17
C SER A 24 -3.84 -4.11 18.94
N TYR A 25 -5.07 -3.76 18.55
CA TYR A 25 -5.66 -4.22 17.30
C TYR A 25 -4.94 -3.63 16.08
N TYR A 26 -4.59 -2.34 16.11
CA TYR A 26 -3.90 -1.65 15.02
C TYR A 26 -2.40 -1.97 14.97
N GLU A 27 -1.82 -2.32 16.11
CA GLU A 27 -0.42 -2.77 16.21
C GLU A 27 -0.27 -4.27 15.95
N GLN A 28 -1.38 -4.99 15.76
CA GLN A 28 -1.35 -6.42 15.55
C GLN A 28 -0.59 -6.76 14.26
N ARG A 29 0.47 -7.54 14.39
CA ARG A 29 1.20 -8.11 13.25
C ARG A 29 0.48 -9.38 12.78
N ILE A 30 0.11 -9.41 11.50
CA ILE A 30 -0.46 -10.60 10.87
C ILE A 30 0.69 -11.45 10.31
N PRO A 31 0.87 -12.70 10.78
CA PRO A 31 1.94 -13.54 10.27
C PRO A 31 1.66 -13.91 8.81
N GLY A 32 2.66 -13.71 7.95
CA GLY A 32 2.66 -14.23 6.59
C GLY A 32 2.99 -15.73 6.55
N PRO A 33 2.72 -16.42 5.43
CA PRO A 33 3.23 -17.77 5.20
C PRO A 33 4.76 -17.82 5.35
N ALA A 34 5.28 -18.92 5.90
CA ALA A 34 6.72 -19.11 6.02
C ALA A 34 7.40 -19.07 4.64
N GLY A 35 8.51 -18.34 4.54
CA GLY A 35 9.30 -18.19 3.31
C GLY A 35 8.66 -17.31 2.23
N TRP A 36 7.58 -16.59 2.56
CA TRP A 36 6.91 -15.68 1.61
C TRP A 36 7.85 -14.61 1.05
N ASP A 37 8.81 -14.15 1.85
CA ASP A 37 9.79 -13.13 1.49
C ASP A 37 11.16 -13.67 1.04
N ASP A 38 11.30 -15.00 0.90
CA ASP A 38 12.55 -15.65 0.44
C ASP A 38 12.84 -15.39 -1.05
N ARG A 39 11.88 -14.84 -1.78
CA ARG A 39 12.04 -14.47 -3.19
C ARG A 39 11.89 -12.95 -3.33
N PRO A 40 12.71 -12.30 -4.17
CA PRO A 40 12.50 -10.89 -4.47
C PRO A 40 11.09 -10.69 -5.04
N CYS A 41 10.31 -9.75 -4.51
CA CYS A 41 8.97 -9.39 -4.99
C CYS A 41 8.95 -7.96 -5.53
N GLY A 42 7.96 -7.58 -6.35
CA GLY A 42 7.82 -6.20 -6.82
C GLY A 42 7.08 -5.34 -5.80
N TYR A 43 7.49 -4.07 -5.63
CA TYR A 43 6.77 -3.09 -4.81
C TYR A 43 6.45 -1.85 -5.63
N LEU A 44 5.17 -1.54 -5.80
CA LEU A 44 4.70 -0.36 -6.54
C LEU A 44 4.14 0.68 -5.55
N LEU A 45 4.88 1.78 -5.39
CA LEU A 45 4.55 2.88 -4.49
C LEU A 45 3.54 3.84 -5.13
N PHE A 46 2.49 4.21 -4.39
CA PHE A 46 1.52 5.23 -4.84
C PHE A 46 1.67 6.59 -4.17
N GLY A 47 2.32 6.69 -3.01
CA GLY A 47 2.52 7.99 -2.36
C GLY A 47 3.23 7.96 -1.01
N PRO A 48 3.52 9.15 -0.45
CA PRO A 48 4.46 9.32 0.68
C PRO A 48 4.17 8.53 1.96
N PRO A 49 2.90 8.24 2.34
CA PRO A 49 2.64 7.45 3.55
C PRO A 49 3.30 6.07 3.58
N TYR A 50 3.75 5.57 2.42
CA TYR A 50 4.36 4.26 2.25
C TYR A 50 5.86 4.30 1.94
N ASP A 51 6.53 5.43 2.16
CA ASP A 51 7.97 5.58 1.89
C ASP A 51 8.84 4.62 2.73
N LEU A 52 8.40 4.29 3.95
CA LEU A 52 9.11 3.37 4.83
C LEU A 52 9.08 1.94 4.29
N GLU A 53 7.91 1.50 3.83
CA GLU A 53 7.70 0.19 3.22
C GLU A 53 8.43 0.08 1.88
N ALA A 54 8.40 1.15 1.07
CA ALA A 54 9.18 1.21 -0.17
C ALA A 54 10.69 1.18 0.09
N ARG A 55 11.17 1.71 1.23
CA ARG A 55 12.58 1.61 1.63
C ARG A 55 12.92 0.19 2.07
N ASP A 56 12.11 -0.44 2.93
CA ASP A 56 12.29 -1.83 3.35
C ASP A 56 12.35 -2.79 2.15
N ALA A 57 11.45 -2.61 1.18
CA ALA A 57 11.49 -3.38 -0.07
C ALA A 57 12.83 -3.20 -0.81
N ARG A 58 13.32 -1.97 -0.97
CA ARG A 58 14.64 -1.73 -1.60
C ARG A 58 15.77 -2.39 -0.84
N GLU A 59 15.77 -2.33 0.49
CA GLU A 59 16.77 -2.95 1.36
C GLU A 59 16.78 -4.49 1.23
N ARG A 60 15.61 -5.10 0.95
CA ARG A 60 15.47 -6.53 0.62
C ARG A 60 15.88 -6.89 -0.81
N GLY A 61 16.33 -5.92 -1.61
CA GLY A 61 16.69 -6.14 -3.01
C GLY A 61 15.48 -6.31 -3.93
N TRP A 62 14.29 -5.88 -3.50
CA TRP A 62 13.08 -5.93 -4.32
C TRP A 62 13.11 -4.83 -5.39
N ALA A 63 12.57 -5.14 -6.57
CA ALA A 63 12.29 -4.11 -7.58
C ALA A 63 11.20 -3.17 -7.04
N VAL A 64 11.54 -1.89 -6.90
CA VAL A 64 10.63 -0.87 -6.39
C VAL A 64 10.42 0.21 -7.44
N ASP A 65 9.16 0.51 -7.71
CA ASP A 65 8.74 1.53 -8.66
C ASP A 65 7.69 2.45 -8.05
N GLN A 66 7.37 3.54 -8.74
CA GLN A 66 6.39 4.51 -8.27
C GLN A 66 5.49 5.01 -9.40
N ILE A 67 4.19 5.10 -9.10
CA ILE A 67 3.25 5.92 -9.86
C ILE A 67 2.88 7.11 -8.97
N SER A 68 2.95 8.32 -9.54
CA SER A 68 2.46 9.53 -8.86
C SER A 68 0.92 9.48 -8.80
N GLY A 69 0.40 8.82 -7.77
CA GLY A 69 -1.03 8.57 -7.56
C GLY A 69 -1.51 8.95 -6.16
N GLY A 70 -2.73 8.52 -5.83
CA GLY A 70 -3.29 8.62 -4.48
C GLY A 70 -3.21 7.29 -3.72
N HIS A 71 -3.58 7.29 -2.44
CA HIS A 71 -3.56 6.10 -1.59
C HIS A 71 -4.29 4.87 -2.20
N LEU A 72 -5.36 5.12 -2.97
CA LEU A 72 -6.14 4.08 -3.67
C LEU A 72 -6.02 4.18 -5.20
N HIS A 73 -4.83 4.47 -5.73
CA HIS A 73 -4.65 4.70 -7.16
C HIS A 73 -5.04 3.49 -8.03
N GLN A 74 -4.97 2.27 -7.49
CA GLN A 74 -5.47 1.05 -8.14
C GLN A 74 -6.97 1.08 -8.47
N LEU A 75 -7.75 1.96 -7.82
CA LEU A 75 -9.17 2.17 -8.14
C LEU A 75 -9.38 3.35 -9.08
N VAL A 76 -8.43 4.29 -9.13
CA VAL A 76 -8.51 5.51 -9.93
C VAL A 76 -8.12 5.23 -11.38
N ASP A 77 -7.02 4.51 -11.57
CA ASP A 77 -6.50 4.12 -12.89
C ASP A 77 -5.96 2.67 -12.83
N PRO A 78 -6.87 1.67 -12.86
CA PRO A 78 -6.49 0.27 -12.77
C PRO A 78 -5.62 -0.17 -13.96
N ASP A 79 -5.85 0.40 -15.15
CA ASP A 79 -5.14 0.02 -16.37
C ASP A 79 -3.68 0.49 -16.31
N ALA A 80 -3.42 1.73 -15.87
CA ALA A 80 -2.05 2.22 -15.69
C ALA A 80 -1.29 1.43 -14.62
N VAL A 81 -1.97 1.07 -13.51
CA VAL A 81 -1.37 0.24 -12.46
C VAL A 81 -1.03 -1.16 -12.99
N ALA A 82 -1.96 -1.80 -13.72
CA ALA A 82 -1.73 -3.12 -14.30
C ALA A 82 -0.57 -3.10 -15.32
N ALA A 83 -0.55 -2.12 -16.22
CA ALA A 83 0.52 -1.95 -17.19
C ALA A 83 1.89 -1.79 -16.51
N ARG A 84 1.96 -1.03 -15.42
CA ARG A 84 3.21 -0.85 -14.68
C ARG A 84 3.68 -2.12 -13.97
N LEU A 85 2.75 -2.87 -13.37
CA LEU A 85 3.06 -4.17 -12.76
C LEU A 85 3.62 -5.15 -13.79
N VAL A 86 3.02 -5.22 -15.00
CA VAL A 86 3.52 -6.07 -16.09
C VAL A 86 4.94 -5.66 -16.49
N ALA A 87 5.20 -4.37 -16.73
CA ALA A 87 6.54 -3.89 -17.07
C ALA A 87 7.59 -4.25 -15.98
N MET A 88 7.24 -4.11 -14.70
CA MET A 88 8.13 -4.50 -13.59
C MET A 88 8.46 -5.99 -13.56
N THR A 89 7.58 -6.86 -14.08
CA THR A 89 7.87 -8.30 -14.21
C THR A 89 8.79 -8.61 -15.38
N GLU A 90 8.78 -7.80 -16.43
CA GLU A 90 9.64 -7.96 -17.61
C GLU A 90 11.07 -7.44 -17.37
N ASP A 91 11.22 -6.34 -16.62
CA ASP A 91 12.51 -5.74 -16.25
C ASP A 91 13.34 -6.66 -15.32
N ARG A 92 12.67 -7.60 -14.66
CA ARG A 92 13.32 -8.70 -13.95
C ARG A 92 13.72 -9.74 -14.99
N GLY A 93 14.93 -9.62 -15.53
CA GLY A 93 15.57 -10.70 -16.27
C GLY A 93 15.44 -12.06 -15.53
N PRO A 94 15.57 -13.20 -16.23
CA PRO A 94 15.16 -14.51 -15.73
C PRO A 94 15.67 -14.79 -14.32
N ALA A 95 14.78 -15.32 -13.48
CA ALA A 95 15.10 -15.68 -12.10
C ALA A 95 16.37 -16.56 -12.07
N ARG A 96 17.40 -16.10 -11.35
CA ARG A 96 18.57 -16.92 -11.04
C ARG A 96 18.20 -18.10 -10.14
#